data_AF-A0A4R9VSK2-F1
#
_entry.id   AF-A0A4R9VSK2-F1
#
_cell.length_a   1.000
_cell.length_b   1.000
_cell.length_c   1.000
_cell.angle_alpha   90.00
_cell.angle_beta   90.00
_cell.angle_gamma   90.00
#
_symmetry.space_group_name_H-M   'P 1'
#
loop_
_entity.id
_entity.type
_entity.pdbx_description
1 polymer ?
#
loop_
_entity_poly.entity_id
_entity_poly.type
_entity_poly.pdbx_seq_one_letter_code
_entity_poly.pdbx_strand_id
1 'polypeptide(L)'
;ILLSSALLSFLLTNIIYHNHLKENNDAKIMRTLKDAISYEKESKIQMPKPFFKHLGQMNYQVMTVSENGKKSYYGTAFRKDNVDSKNIKSVLNGHDYHGIRNLPYNPFITGFFENTTQNTVGVQFQSNGQNYAVF
;
A
#
# COMPACT_ATOMS: atom_id res chain seq x y z
N ILE A 1 -37.24 3.98 -14.88
CA ILE A 1 -36.61 5.18 -14.28
C ILE A 1 -35.62 4.78 -13.19
N LEU A 2 -36.05 4.17 -12.07
CA LEU A 2 -35.15 3.78 -10.96
C LEU A 2 -33.96 2.89 -11.38
N LEU A 3 -34.20 1.83 -12.15
CA LEU A 3 -33.14 0.94 -12.66
C LEU A 3 -32.17 1.68 -13.60
N SER A 4 -32.73 2.52 -14.48
CA SER A 4 -32.00 3.31 -15.46
C SER A 4 -31.08 4.34 -14.77
N SER A 5 -31.62 5.04 -13.75
CA SER A 5 -30.85 5.99 -12.95
C SER A 5 -29.80 5.31 -12.09
N ALA A 6 -30.11 4.15 -11.49
CA ALA A 6 -29.14 3.40 -10.70
C ALA A 6 -27.96 2.91 -11.57
N LEU A 7 -28.24 2.41 -12.78
CA LEU A 7 -27.21 2.01 -13.73
C LEU A 7 -26.34 3.20 -14.16
N LEU A 8 -26.96 4.34 -14.48
CA LEU A 8 -26.23 5.55 -14.87
C LEU A 8 -25.36 6.08 -13.72
N SER A 9 -25.89 6.14 -12.49
CA SER A 9 -25.13 6.52 -11.30
C SER A 9 -23.96 5.57 -11.07
N PHE A 10 -24.18 4.26 -11.18
CA PHE A 10 -23.10 3.27 -11.05
C PHE A 10 -21.99 3.49 -12.08
N LEU A 11 -22.33 3.73 -13.35
CA LEU A 11 -21.35 4.01 -14.41
C LEU A 11 -20.55 5.28 -14.12
N LEU A 12 -21.22 6.38 -13.75
CA LEU A 12 -20.58 7.65 -13.41
C LEU A 12 -19.64 7.51 -12.20
N THR A 13 -20.06 6.81 -11.15
CA THR A 13 -19.22 6.56 -9.98
C THR A 13 -17.98 5.74 -10.33
N ASN A 14 -18.10 4.72 -11.20
CA ASN A 14 -16.94 3.96 -11.66
C ASN A 14 -15.96 4.84 -12.47
N ILE A 15 -16.45 5.75 -13.31
CA ILE A 15 -15.60 6.69 -14.07
C ILE A 15 -14.86 7.63 -13.11
N ILE A 16 -15.56 8.24 -12.14
CA ILE A 16 -14.94 9.11 -11.13
C ILE A 16 -13.87 8.37 -10.34
N TYR A 17 -14.13 7.12 -9.98
CA TYR A 17 -13.19 6.28 -9.26
C TYR A 17 -11.89 6.07 -10.03
N HIS A 18 -11.99 5.60 -11.27
CA HIS A 18 -10.81 5.26 -12.08
C HIS A 18 -10.00 6.47 -12.50
N ASN A 19 -10.64 7.64 -12.69
CA ASN A 19 -9.95 8.84 -13.17
C ASN A 19 -9.38 9.73 -12.04
N HIS A 20 -9.93 9.67 -10.82
CA HIS A 20 -9.53 10.62 -9.75
C HIS A 20 -9.31 9.96 -8.40
N LEU A 21 -10.27 9.17 -7.90
CA LEU A 21 -10.20 8.66 -6.52
C LEU A 21 -9.04 7.68 -6.32
N LYS A 22 -8.74 6.86 -7.33
CA LYS A 22 -7.66 5.87 -7.27
C LYS A 22 -6.29 6.52 -7.12
N GLU A 23 -5.99 7.53 -7.94
CA GLU A 23 -4.71 8.25 -7.87
C GLU A 23 -4.59 9.07 -6.58
N ASN A 24 -5.66 9.75 -6.16
CA ASN A 24 -5.68 10.52 -4.92
C ASN A 24 -5.49 9.63 -3.68
N ASN A 25 -6.09 8.43 -3.67
CA ASN A 25 -5.94 7.47 -2.58
C ASN A 25 -4.51 6.93 -2.50
N ASP A 26 -3.93 6.55 -3.64
CA ASP A 26 -2.54 6.12 -3.74
C ASP A 26 -1.59 7.20 -3.21
N ALA A 27 -1.73 8.44 -3.70
CA ALA A 27 -0.91 9.57 -3.26
C ALA A 27 -1.04 9.85 -1.75
N LYS A 28 -2.27 9.77 -1.22
CA LYS A 28 -2.53 9.95 0.21
C LYS A 28 -1.83 8.89 1.06
N ILE A 29 -1.99 7.61 0.71
CA ILE A 29 -1.41 6.49 1.46
C ILE A 29 0.12 6.49 1.33
N MET A 30 0.65 6.78 0.13
CA MET A 30 2.08 6.93 -0.11
C MET A 30 2.69 8.02 0.76
N ARG A 31 2.06 9.20 0.80
CA ARG A 31 2.49 10.30 1.67
C ARG A 31 2.49 9.87 3.13
N THR A 32 1.41 9.24 3.61
CA THR A 32 1.33 8.74 4.99
C THR A 32 2.47 7.78 5.33
N LEU A 33 2.80 6.84 4.43
CA LEU A 33 3.92 5.91 4.65
C LEU A 33 5.27 6.63 4.68
N LYS A 34 5.52 7.55 3.75
CA LYS A 34 6.76 8.33 3.68
C LYS A 34 6.93 9.23 4.90
N ASP A 35 5.87 9.90 5.34
CA ASP A 35 5.88 10.76 6.52
C ASP A 35 6.19 9.95 7.79
N ALA A 36 5.57 8.77 7.94
CA ALA A 36 5.84 7.87 9.07
C ALA A 36 7.31 7.40 9.10
N ILE A 37 7.88 7.06 7.94
CA ILE A 37 9.29 6.66 7.81
C ILE A 37 10.23 7.84 8.05
N SER A 38 9.90 9.04 7.58
CA SER A 38 10.70 10.24 7.84
C SER A 38 10.77 10.54 9.34
N TYR A 39 9.61 10.46 10.01
CA TYR A 39 9.52 10.65 11.46
C TYR A 39 10.35 9.62 12.25
N GLU A 40 10.33 8.34 11.85
CA GLU A 40 11.16 7.31 12.47
C GLU A 40 12.66 7.63 12.32
N LYS A 41 13.10 8.02 11.12
CA LYS A 41 14.48 8.40 10.85
C LYS A 41 14.94 9.60 11.69
N GLU A 42 14.08 10.60 11.85
CA GLU A 42 14.35 11.80 12.67
C GLU A 42 14.43 11.48 14.17
N SER A 43 13.70 10.46 14.65
CA SER A 43 13.66 10.07 16.06
C SER A 43 14.97 9.47 16.59
N LYS A 44 15.89 9.04 15.70
CA LYS A 44 17.17 8.35 16.01
C LYS A 44 17.05 7.04 16.80
N ILE A 45 15.83 6.57 17.10
CA ILE A 45 15.55 5.31 17.78
C ILE A 45 15.31 4.26 16.69
N GLN A 46 16.40 3.73 16.11
CA GLN A 46 16.34 2.75 15.01
C GLN A 46 15.80 1.40 15.49
N MET A 47 14.47 1.30 15.59
CA MET A 47 13.78 0.10 16.06
C MET A 47 12.69 -0.32 15.05
N PRO A 48 13.07 -1.00 13.95
CA PRO A 48 12.14 -1.32 12.85
C PRO A 48 10.91 -2.09 13.31
N LYS A 49 11.11 -3.14 14.11
CA LYS A 49 10.01 -4.00 14.57
C LYS A 49 9.01 -3.24 15.46
N PRO A 50 9.42 -2.54 16.53
CA PRO A 50 8.52 -1.67 17.28
C PRO A 50 7.82 -0.60 16.44
N PHE A 51 8.52 0.03 15.49
CA PHE A 51 7.95 1.02 14.59
C PHE A 51 6.81 0.44 13.74
N PHE A 52 7.05 -0.65 13.01
CA PHE A 52 6.00 -1.27 12.19
C PHE A 52 4.87 -1.86 13.03
N LYS A 53 5.18 -2.38 14.23
CA LYS A 53 4.16 -2.81 15.19
C LYS A 53 3.26 -1.65 15.61
N HIS A 54 3.82 -0.47 15.84
CA HIS A 54 3.05 0.73 16.18
C HIS A 54 2.11 1.15 15.05
N LEU A 55 2.56 1.14 13.78
CA LEU A 55 1.69 1.37 12.64
C LEU A 55 0.53 0.35 12.59
N GLY A 56 0.83 -0.92 12.88
CA GLY A 56 -0.19 -1.97 13.03
C GLY A 56 -1.24 -1.67 14.10
N GLN A 57 -0.82 -1.12 15.25
CA GLN A 57 -1.71 -0.72 16.34
C GLN A 57 -2.57 0.50 15.98
N MET A 58 -2.13 1.32 15.03
CA MET A 58 -2.91 2.44 14.47
C MET A 58 -3.88 1.99 13.35
N ASN A 59 -4.10 0.68 13.20
CA ASN A 59 -4.94 0.06 12.17
C ASN A 59 -4.40 0.15 10.73
N TYR A 60 -3.10 0.40 10.54
CA TYR A 60 -2.47 0.14 9.25
C TYR A 60 -2.17 -1.35 9.09
N GLN A 61 -2.23 -1.83 7.86
CA GLN A 61 -1.69 -3.14 7.49
C GLN A 61 -0.34 -2.89 6.85
N VAL A 62 0.71 -3.51 7.38
CA VAL A 62 2.07 -3.32 6.88
C VAL A 62 2.71 -4.68 6.64
N MET A 63 3.28 -4.86 5.46
CA MET A 63 4.14 -5.98 5.13
C MET A 63 5.55 -5.48 4.88
N THR A 64 6.54 -6.08 5.54
CA THR A 64 7.96 -5.80 5.27
C THR A 64 8.64 -7.02 4.70
N VAL A 65 9.51 -6.83 3.72
CA VAL A 65 10.31 -7.89 3.11
C VAL A 65 11.79 -7.52 3.23
N SER A 66 12.58 -8.33 3.92
CA SER A 66 14.04 -8.14 3.97
C SER A 66 14.72 -8.63 2.69
N GLU A 67 15.99 -8.28 2.50
CA GLU A 67 16.80 -8.65 1.32
C GLU A 67 16.86 -10.16 1.05
N ASN A 68 16.78 -10.99 2.08
CA ASN A 68 16.72 -12.46 1.96
C ASN A 68 15.30 -13.00 1.62
N GLY A 69 14.34 -12.12 1.35
CA GLY A 69 12.96 -12.47 1.00
C GLY A 69 12.05 -12.81 2.19
N LYS A 70 12.51 -12.68 3.43
CA LYS A 70 11.67 -12.94 4.61
C LYS A 70 10.61 -11.85 4.77
N LYS A 71 9.33 -12.27 4.65
CA LYS A 71 8.17 -11.41 4.92
C LYS A 71 7.87 -11.35 6.42
N SER A 72 7.46 -10.18 6.89
CA SER A 72 6.89 -9.95 8.23
C SER A 72 5.65 -9.07 8.06
N TYR A 73 4.65 -9.27 8.92
CA TYR A 73 3.36 -8.58 8.82
C TYR A 73 3.00 -7.93 10.16
N TYR A 74 2.38 -6.77 10.09
CA TYR A 74 1.97 -5.98 11.24
C TYR A 74 0.55 -5.46 11.03
N GLY A 75 -0.24 -5.42 12.11
CA GLY A 75 -1.66 -5.12 12.06
C GLY A 75 -2.50 -6.33 11.65
N THR A 76 -3.70 -6.08 11.12
CA THR A 76 -4.61 -7.13 10.64
C THR A 76 -4.02 -7.82 9.41
N ALA A 77 -4.20 -9.14 9.29
CA ALA A 77 -3.71 -9.89 8.14
C ALA A 77 -4.30 -9.39 6.81
N PHE A 78 -3.46 -9.36 5.78
CA PHE A 78 -3.94 -9.14 4.41
C PHE A 78 -4.86 -10.30 3.99
N ARG A 79 -5.95 -10.02 3.28
CA ARG A 79 -6.84 -11.08 2.78
C ARG A 79 -6.15 -11.94 1.73
N LYS A 80 -5.23 -11.35 0.97
CA LYS A 80 -4.39 -12.06 -0.01
C LYS A 80 -3.00 -11.44 -0.08
N ASP A 81 -1.98 -12.28 0.05
CA ASP A 81 -0.59 -11.90 -0.22
C ASP A 81 -0.22 -12.32 -1.66
N ASN A 82 -0.15 -11.35 -2.55
CA ASN A 82 -0.01 -11.53 -4.00
C ASN A 82 0.79 -10.42 -4.69
N VAL A 83 1.60 -9.65 -3.96
CA VAL A 83 2.57 -8.76 -4.60
C VAL A 83 3.66 -9.61 -5.22
N ASP A 84 3.97 -9.37 -6.49
CA ASP A 84 4.96 -10.17 -7.20
C ASP A 84 6.39 -9.87 -6.74
N SER A 85 7.28 -10.83 -6.97
CA SER A 85 8.69 -10.72 -6.57
C SER A 85 9.46 -9.65 -7.35
N LYS A 86 8.99 -9.25 -8.54
CA LYS A 86 9.60 -8.18 -9.33
C LYS A 86 9.37 -6.82 -8.66
N ASN A 87 8.16 -6.57 -8.16
CA ASN A 87 7.82 -5.35 -7.43
C ASN A 87 8.53 -5.29 -6.08
N ILE A 88 8.62 -6.41 -5.35
CA ILE A 88 9.44 -6.49 -4.13
C ILE A 88 10.89 -6.09 -4.41
N LYS A 89 11.50 -6.66 -5.46
CA LYS A 89 12.87 -6.29 -5.87
C LYS A 89 12.99 -4.83 -6.30
N SER A 90 12.00 -4.31 -7.01
CA SER A 90 11.96 -2.89 -7.43
C SER A 90 12.00 -1.96 -6.22
N VAL A 91 11.20 -2.24 -5.20
CA VAL A 91 11.17 -1.48 -3.94
C VAL A 91 12.45 -1.65 -3.14
N LEU A 92 12.99 -2.86 -3.05
CA LEU A 92 14.32 -3.09 -2.44
C LEU A 92 15.42 -2.29 -3.14
N ASN A 93 15.27 -1.98 -4.43
CA ASN A 93 16.19 -1.15 -5.21
C ASN A 93 15.88 0.35 -5.15
N GLY A 94 14.97 0.79 -4.27
CA GLY A 94 14.67 2.22 -4.06
C GLY A 94 13.57 2.81 -4.93
N HIS A 95 12.83 1.99 -5.70
CA HIS A 95 11.72 2.48 -6.51
C HIS A 95 10.41 2.45 -5.73
N ASP A 96 9.64 3.53 -5.79
CA ASP A 96 8.30 3.57 -5.21
C ASP A 96 7.36 2.59 -5.92
N TYR A 97 6.59 1.85 -5.13
CA TYR A 97 5.51 1.00 -5.63
C TYR A 97 4.17 1.70 -5.44
N HIS A 98 3.40 1.75 -6.53
CA HIS A 98 2.08 2.38 -6.61
C HIS A 98 1.03 1.33 -7.01
N GLY A 99 0.88 0.29 -6.19
CA GLY A 99 -0.06 -0.81 -6.45
C GLY A 99 -1.50 -0.32 -6.51
N ILE A 100 -1.88 0.61 -5.65
CA ILE A 100 -3.22 1.24 -5.68
C ILE A 100 -3.43 1.98 -7.00
N ARG A 101 -2.51 2.84 -7.43
CA ARG A 101 -2.62 3.57 -8.71
C ARG A 101 -2.55 2.65 -9.93
N ASN A 102 -1.74 1.59 -9.88
CA ASN A 102 -1.49 0.71 -11.02
C ASN A 102 -2.31 -0.58 -11.02
N LEU A 103 -3.20 -0.78 -10.04
CA LEU A 103 -4.06 -1.96 -9.98
C LEU A 103 -4.82 -2.10 -11.30
N PRO A 104 -4.82 -3.28 -11.95
CA PRO A 104 -5.53 -3.48 -13.21
C PRO A 104 -7.00 -3.09 -13.11
N TYR A 105 -7.54 -2.59 -14.21
CA TYR A 105 -8.94 -2.18 -14.27
C TYR A 105 -9.86 -3.37 -14.01
N ASN A 106 -10.65 -3.27 -12.95
CA ASN A 106 -11.77 -4.17 -12.66
C ASN A 106 -13.06 -3.38 -12.94
N PRO A 107 -14.09 -3.97 -13.59
CA PRO A 107 -15.33 -3.25 -13.95
C PRO A 107 -16.18 -2.83 -12.74
N PHE A 108 -15.71 -3.10 -11.53
CA PHE A 108 -16.34 -2.72 -10.27
C PHE A 108 -15.35 -1.90 -9.42
N ILE A 109 -15.88 -0.89 -8.71
CA ILE A 109 -15.16 -0.07 -7.72
C ILE A 109 -14.56 -0.88 -6.55
N THR A 110 -14.81 -2.20 -6.49
CA THR A 110 -14.32 -3.10 -5.43
C THR A 110 -12.81 -3.12 -5.31
N GLY A 111 -12.07 -2.79 -6.38
CA GLY A 111 -10.60 -2.62 -6.34
C GLY A 111 -10.16 -1.60 -5.28
N PHE A 112 -10.98 -0.58 -4.98
CA PHE A 112 -10.69 0.40 -3.92
C PHE A 112 -10.64 -0.24 -2.52
N PHE A 113 -11.39 -1.32 -2.32
CA PHE A 113 -11.51 -2.02 -1.03
C PHE A 113 -10.76 -3.36 -1.02
N GLU A 114 -9.96 -3.65 -2.05
CA GLU A 114 -9.19 -4.90 -2.11
C GLU A 114 -8.12 -4.91 -1.02
N ASN A 115 -8.34 -5.72 0.01
CA ASN A 115 -7.36 -6.02 1.04
C ASN A 115 -6.34 -7.05 0.50
N THR A 116 -5.36 -6.58 -0.27
CA THR A 116 -4.33 -7.43 -0.86
C THR A 116 -3.00 -6.71 -0.90
N THR A 117 -1.88 -7.43 -0.83
CA THR A 117 -0.55 -6.80 -0.87
C THR A 117 -0.21 -6.18 -2.23
N GLN A 118 -0.88 -6.58 -3.32
CA GLN A 118 -0.75 -5.92 -4.63
C GLN A 118 -1.48 -4.55 -4.67
N ASN A 119 -2.43 -4.32 -3.76
CA ASN A 119 -3.23 -3.10 -3.68
C ASN A 119 -2.73 -2.22 -2.52
N THR A 120 -1.42 -2.01 -2.46
CA THR A 120 -0.78 -1.13 -1.48
C THR A 120 0.14 -0.14 -2.18
N VAL A 121 0.77 0.74 -1.40
CA VAL A 121 1.93 1.52 -1.82
C VAL A 121 3.18 0.82 -1.30
N GLY A 122 4.36 1.16 -1.78
CA GLY A 122 5.57 0.63 -1.16
C GLY A 122 6.80 1.49 -1.36
N VAL A 123 7.69 1.45 -0.36
CA VAL A 123 8.92 2.24 -0.33
C VAL A 123 10.06 1.44 0.29
N GLN A 124 11.29 1.81 -0.05
CA GLN A 124 12.47 1.27 0.60
C GLN A 124 12.62 1.87 1.99
N PHE A 125 12.86 1.01 2.99
CA PHE A 125 13.20 1.40 4.35
C PHE A 125 14.58 0.84 4.70
N GLN A 126 15.46 1.68 5.23
CA GLN A 126 16.81 1.30 5.63
C GLN A 126 16.94 1.42 7.14
N SER A 127 17.42 0.38 7.80
CA SER A 127 17.71 0.42 9.24
C SER A 127 18.79 -0.58 9.61
N ASN A 128 19.73 -0.17 10.47
CA ASN A 128 20.85 -0.99 10.92
C ASN A 128 21.65 -1.63 9.75
N GLY A 129 21.82 -0.90 8.65
CA GLY A 129 22.54 -1.38 7.46
C GLY A 129 21.80 -2.42 6.62
N GLN A 130 20.52 -2.67 6.89
CA GLN A 130 19.67 -3.59 6.11
C GLN A 130 18.56 -2.84 5.38
N ASN A 131 18.31 -3.23 4.13
CA ASN A 131 17.19 -2.74 3.35
C ASN A 131 15.95 -3.61 3.54
N TYR A 132 14.80 -2.96 3.59
CA TYR A 132 13.49 -3.57 3.65
C TYR A 132 12.63 -2.95 2.56
N ALA A 133 11.86 -3.76 1.85
CA ALA A 133 10.72 -3.27 1.10
C ALA A 133 9.51 -3.24 2.04
N VAL A 134 8.88 -2.08 2.18
CA VAL A 134 7.69 -1.87 3.01
C VAL A 134 6.51 -1.67 2.10
N PHE A 135 5.42 -2.39 2.36
CA PHE A 135 4.16 -2.38 1.63
C PHE A 135 2.98 -2.17 2.56
#